data_AF-A0A0W0YMP2-F1
#
_entry.id   AF-A0A0W0YMP2-F1
#
_cell.length_a   1.000
_cell.length_b   1.000
_cell.length_c   1.000
_cell.angle_alpha   90.00
_cell.angle_beta   90.00
_cell.angle_gamma   90.00
#
_symmetry.space_group_name_H-M   'P 1'
#
loop_
_entity.id
_entity.type
_entity.pdbx_description
1 polymer ?
#
loop_
_entity_poly.entity_id
_entity_poly.type
_entity_poly.pdbx_seq_one_letter_code
_entity_poly.pdbx_strand_id
1 'polypeptide(L)'
;MNQILNNIQSQQPVICEYAGGRFKLTGKGVSFIGTDKDGNELPPRWICSPLYVVAKTRDAKSGEWGRLLEWQDDDGIKHQWAMPLALLQGDSSDIRRELARLGLTISPSKTARDLLVSYLQVFPVEVRARCVDRLGWHGDIFVTTSESIGQSSEIIVLQNTNAIEPALSTSGTVEQWRDSIGRLASGNSRLIFAISTAFAPTLANICGEDSGGFHFRGASSSGKTTALKVAASVWGNPNAYTRLWRSTTNGLEGLAALHNDGLLILDELSQMDPKEAGEAAYLLANGQGKTRATRHGTVRQSARWSLFFLSAGEESLTALMNKAGQKTNAGQEIRLADIEADAGLNMGIFEKIHEHENPAIMALALKEAANQYHGTVGLAWLNNVVTHRLQLSESISKDIQQFVTNATIPNCSGQILRVARRFALVAVAGELVSQYGLTGWMKGDATLAAHQCFCTWLDSFGWQGNREDRTILSQVRSFFEFHGASRFDTVNNPNGERIHNRAGFFRTADNGDREYLVLSEVFKKEVCDGYDPKVVARVLVNEGWLQPSRDGNSSQKLRVRGIGIPRLYVFTSRIWQDE
;
A
#
# COMPACT_ATOMS: atom_id res chain seq x y z
N MET A 1 12.37 -33.34 -12.73
CA MET A 1 13.58 -32.80 -13.39
C MET A 1 13.67 -33.42 -14.78
N ASN A 2 13.62 -32.59 -15.83
CA ASN A 2 13.10 -32.89 -17.17
C ASN A 2 14.10 -33.55 -18.13
N GLN A 3 13.59 -34.47 -18.97
CA GLN A 3 14.28 -35.01 -20.16
C GLN A 3 14.62 -33.94 -21.21
N ILE A 4 13.82 -32.86 -21.29
CA ILE A 4 14.06 -31.70 -22.18
C ILE A 4 15.22 -30.82 -21.65
N LEU A 5 15.28 -30.57 -20.34
CA LEU A 5 16.40 -29.83 -19.72
C LEU A 5 17.71 -30.64 -19.76
N ASN A 6 17.63 -31.95 -19.58
CA ASN A 6 18.77 -32.85 -19.78
C ASN A 6 19.23 -32.87 -21.25
N ASN A 7 18.30 -32.85 -22.22
CA ASN A 7 18.64 -32.76 -23.65
C ASN A 7 19.25 -31.41 -24.05
N ILE A 8 18.87 -30.32 -23.36
CA ILE A 8 19.48 -28.99 -23.51
C ILE A 8 20.96 -29.01 -23.08
N GLN A 9 21.29 -29.69 -21.98
CA GLN A 9 22.69 -29.87 -21.56
C GLN A 9 23.47 -30.88 -22.42
N SER A 10 22.79 -31.85 -23.03
CA SER A 10 23.44 -32.92 -23.81
C SER A 10 23.52 -32.66 -25.33
N GLN A 11 23.17 -31.47 -25.82
CA GLN A 11 23.17 -31.07 -27.24
C GLN A 11 22.39 -32.02 -28.19
N GLN A 12 21.45 -32.82 -27.68
CA GLN A 12 20.68 -33.73 -28.53
C GLN A 12 19.50 -33.01 -29.21
N PRO A 13 19.29 -33.23 -30.52
CA PRO A 13 18.21 -32.57 -31.25
C PRO A 13 16.84 -33.04 -30.77
N VAL A 14 15.91 -32.10 -30.54
CA VAL A 14 14.51 -32.42 -30.21
C VAL A 14 13.72 -32.51 -31.52
N ILE A 15 13.03 -33.62 -31.73
CA ILE A 15 12.28 -33.92 -32.97
C ILE A 15 10.78 -33.97 -32.67
N CYS A 16 9.99 -33.36 -33.55
CA CYS A 16 8.53 -33.39 -33.51
C CYS A 16 7.98 -33.70 -34.90
N GLU A 17 7.29 -34.83 -35.05
CA GLU A 17 6.63 -35.21 -36.32
C GLU A 17 5.42 -34.31 -36.59
N TYR A 18 5.25 -33.89 -37.85
CA TYR A 18 4.14 -33.07 -38.30
C TYR A 18 3.94 -33.15 -39.82
N ALA A 19 2.71 -33.45 -40.26
CA ALA A 19 2.30 -33.42 -41.67
C ALA A 19 3.21 -34.21 -42.64
N GLY A 20 3.69 -35.38 -42.22
CA GLY A 20 4.58 -36.23 -43.03
C GLY A 20 6.05 -35.78 -43.07
N GLY A 21 6.39 -34.70 -42.34
CA GLY A 21 7.76 -34.31 -42.06
C GLY A 21 8.01 -34.17 -40.57
N ARG A 22 9.11 -33.51 -40.21
CA ARG A 22 9.50 -33.31 -38.81
C ARG A 22 10.13 -31.95 -38.56
N PHE A 23 9.76 -31.34 -37.45
CA PHE A 23 10.49 -30.24 -36.86
C PHE A 23 11.72 -30.77 -36.13
N LYS A 24 12.84 -30.07 -36.29
CA LYS A 24 14.10 -30.35 -35.62
C LYS A 24 14.60 -29.08 -34.94
N LEU A 25 14.63 -29.10 -33.62
CA LEU A 25 15.21 -28.06 -32.78
C LEU A 25 16.65 -28.44 -32.41
N THR A 26 17.57 -27.51 -32.65
CA THR A 26 19.00 -27.63 -32.34
C THR A 26 19.51 -26.31 -31.76
N GLY A 27 20.77 -26.28 -31.28
CA GLY A 27 21.44 -25.03 -30.90
C GLY A 27 21.58 -24.01 -32.03
N LYS A 28 21.35 -24.39 -33.30
CA LYS A 28 21.36 -23.50 -34.46
C LYS A 28 19.98 -22.96 -34.84
N GLY A 29 18.92 -23.45 -34.20
CA GLY A 29 17.55 -23.02 -34.45
C GLY A 29 16.56 -24.14 -34.73
N VAL A 30 15.36 -23.71 -35.10
CA VAL A 30 14.25 -24.58 -35.51
C VAL A 30 14.27 -24.73 -37.03
N SER A 31 14.19 -25.97 -37.50
CA SER A 31 14.09 -26.31 -38.91
C SER A 31 13.00 -27.34 -39.16
N PHE A 32 12.46 -27.39 -40.38
CA PHE A 32 11.51 -28.42 -40.80
C PHE A 32 12.08 -29.22 -41.96
N ILE A 33 12.00 -30.54 -41.85
CA ILE A 33 12.43 -31.50 -42.86
C ILE A 33 11.16 -32.21 -43.33
N GLY A 34 10.68 -31.84 -44.52
CA GLY A 34 9.56 -32.52 -45.17
C GLY A 34 10.02 -33.70 -46.00
N THR A 35 9.09 -34.45 -46.57
CA THR A 35 9.37 -35.49 -47.57
C THR A 35 8.87 -35.07 -48.94
N ASP A 36 9.52 -35.55 -49.99
CA ASP A 36 8.99 -35.49 -51.35
C ASP A 36 7.87 -36.54 -51.58
N LYS A 37 7.38 -36.65 -52.82
CA LYS A 37 6.33 -37.60 -53.20
C LYS A 37 6.77 -39.07 -53.12
N ASP A 38 8.08 -39.31 -53.18
CA ASP A 38 8.69 -40.64 -53.18
C ASP A 38 9.16 -41.04 -51.75
N GLY A 39 8.96 -40.15 -50.76
CA GLY A 39 9.29 -40.37 -49.37
C GLY A 39 10.72 -39.95 -48.97
N ASN A 40 11.48 -39.31 -49.87
CA ASN A 40 12.84 -38.86 -49.56
C ASN A 40 12.81 -37.54 -48.77
N GLU A 41 13.74 -37.38 -47.83
CA GLU A 41 13.86 -36.15 -47.06
C GLU A 41 14.28 -34.96 -47.94
N LEU A 42 13.53 -33.87 -47.83
CA LEU A 42 13.89 -32.59 -48.43
C LEU A 42 14.99 -31.88 -47.61
N PRO A 43 15.76 -30.97 -48.21
CA PRO A 43 16.70 -30.13 -47.46
C PRO A 43 16.02 -29.40 -46.29
N PRO A 44 16.67 -29.33 -45.11
CA PRO A 44 16.11 -28.67 -43.94
C PRO A 44 15.76 -27.21 -44.24
N ARG A 45 14.50 -26.83 -44.02
CA ARG A 45 14.06 -25.43 -44.12
C ARG A 45 14.21 -24.76 -42.78
N TRP A 46 15.10 -23.77 -42.69
CA TRP A 46 15.29 -22.98 -41.48
C TRP A 46 14.09 -22.06 -41.21
N ILE A 47 13.62 -22.05 -39.96
CA ILE A 47 12.40 -21.34 -39.53
C ILE A 47 12.77 -20.13 -38.67
N CYS A 48 13.51 -20.35 -37.59
CA CYS A 48 13.94 -19.30 -36.67
C CYS A 48 15.18 -19.74 -35.87
N SER A 49 15.79 -18.80 -35.14
CA SER A 49 16.79 -19.10 -34.11
C SER A 49 16.18 -19.97 -32.99
N PRO A 50 16.96 -20.54 -32.06
CA PRO A 50 16.47 -21.52 -31.08
C PRO A 50 15.26 -21.00 -30.28
N LEU A 51 14.12 -21.66 -30.46
CA LEU A 51 12.86 -21.33 -29.80
C LEU A 51 12.29 -22.57 -29.13
N TYR A 52 12.25 -22.57 -27.81
CA TYR A 52 11.83 -23.69 -26.99
C TYR A 52 10.37 -23.52 -26.55
N VAL A 53 9.57 -24.58 -26.70
CA VAL A 53 8.22 -24.65 -26.14
C VAL A 53 8.30 -25.42 -24.82
N VAL A 54 8.33 -24.68 -23.71
CA VAL A 54 8.68 -25.21 -22.38
C VAL A 54 7.48 -25.82 -21.65
N ALA A 55 6.29 -25.25 -21.84
CA ALA A 55 5.07 -25.71 -21.16
C ALA A 55 3.79 -25.28 -21.91
N LYS A 56 2.67 -25.97 -21.63
CA LYS A 56 1.31 -25.47 -21.92
C LYS A 56 0.89 -24.52 -20.80
N THR A 57 0.49 -23.30 -21.13
CA THR A 57 0.06 -22.30 -20.13
C THR A 57 -1.46 -22.24 -19.98
N ARG A 58 -1.95 -21.85 -18.80
CA ARG A 58 -3.37 -21.54 -18.50
C ARG A 58 -3.49 -20.58 -17.33
N ASP A 59 -4.60 -19.86 -17.24
CA ASP A 59 -4.94 -19.07 -16.05
C ASP A 59 -5.42 -19.96 -14.88
N ALA A 60 -5.76 -19.33 -13.75
CA ALA A 60 -6.27 -20.02 -12.56
C ALA A 60 -7.67 -20.66 -12.76
N LYS A 61 -8.47 -20.15 -13.70
CA LYS A 61 -9.82 -20.65 -14.04
C LYS A 61 -9.78 -21.71 -15.15
N SER A 62 -8.58 -22.13 -15.56
CA SER A 62 -8.37 -23.04 -16.68
C SER A 62 -8.84 -22.49 -18.04
N GLY A 63 -8.87 -21.16 -18.17
CA GLY A 63 -9.01 -20.41 -19.41
C GLY A 63 -7.66 -19.91 -19.95
N GLU A 64 -7.71 -19.08 -20.99
CA GLU A 64 -6.55 -18.41 -21.61
C GLU A 64 -5.37 -19.35 -21.91
N TRP A 65 -5.65 -20.47 -22.59
CA TRP A 65 -4.64 -21.47 -22.91
C TRP A 65 -3.57 -20.93 -23.86
N GLY A 66 -2.32 -21.33 -23.62
CA GLY A 66 -1.16 -20.83 -24.35
C GLY A 66 0.02 -21.81 -24.43
N ARG A 67 1.17 -21.26 -24.80
CA ARG A 67 2.49 -21.90 -24.77
C ARG A 67 3.48 -20.98 -24.05
N LEU A 68 4.25 -21.54 -23.12
CA LEU A 68 5.43 -20.87 -22.57
C LEU A 68 6.58 -21.06 -23.54
N LEU A 69 7.03 -19.95 -24.12
CA LEU A 69 8.13 -19.90 -25.06
C LEU A 69 9.39 -19.38 -24.34
N GLU A 70 10.54 -19.89 -24.76
CA GLU A 70 11.85 -19.49 -24.25
C GLU A 70 12.86 -19.41 -25.41
N TRP A 71 13.65 -18.34 -25.46
CA TRP A 71 14.72 -18.15 -26.45
C TRP A 71 15.82 -17.25 -25.90
N GLN A 72 16.91 -17.09 -26.65
CA GLN A 72 17.96 -16.12 -26.38
C GLN A 72 18.07 -15.16 -27.57
N ASP A 73 18.33 -13.88 -27.28
CA ASP A 73 18.69 -12.90 -28.31
C ASP A 73 20.18 -12.98 -28.66
N ASP A 74 20.62 -12.14 -29.60
CA ASP A 74 22.00 -12.10 -30.09
C ASP A 74 23.01 -11.62 -29.03
N ASP A 75 22.55 -10.96 -27.96
CA ASP A 75 23.35 -10.55 -26.80
C ASP A 75 23.40 -11.64 -25.71
N GLY A 76 22.74 -12.79 -25.95
CA GLY A 76 22.67 -13.92 -25.02
C GLY A 76 21.69 -13.73 -23.87
N ILE A 77 20.86 -12.67 -23.91
CA ILE A 77 19.83 -12.44 -22.91
C ILE A 77 18.70 -13.43 -23.16
N LYS A 78 18.32 -14.13 -22.10
CA LYS A 78 17.25 -15.11 -22.10
C LYS A 78 15.90 -14.40 -22.00
N HIS A 79 15.00 -14.71 -22.93
CA HIS A 79 13.63 -14.21 -22.95
C HIS A 79 12.64 -15.34 -22.72
N GLN A 80 11.53 -15.03 -22.05
CA GLN A 80 10.40 -15.93 -21.88
C GLN A 80 9.09 -15.22 -22.18
N TRP A 81 8.15 -15.93 -22.80
CA TRP A 81 6.82 -15.40 -23.07
C TRP A 81 5.73 -16.46 -23.00
N ALA A 82 4.72 -16.22 -22.16
CA ALA A 82 3.51 -17.03 -22.14
C ALA A 82 2.55 -16.58 -23.25
N MET A 83 2.80 -17.06 -24.47
CA MET A 83 2.04 -16.75 -25.67
C MET A 83 0.63 -17.38 -25.66
N PRO A 84 -0.46 -16.58 -25.77
CA PRO A 84 -1.81 -17.12 -25.91
C PRO A 84 -2.00 -17.88 -27.23
N LEU A 85 -2.62 -19.07 -27.19
CA LEU A 85 -2.94 -19.84 -28.40
C LEU A 85 -3.97 -19.13 -29.28
N ALA A 86 -4.82 -18.29 -28.70
CA ALA A 86 -5.81 -17.49 -29.44
C ALA A 86 -5.15 -16.60 -30.50
N LEU A 87 -3.92 -16.12 -30.27
CA LEU A 87 -3.18 -15.33 -31.25
C LEU A 87 -2.81 -16.11 -32.53
N LEU A 88 -2.77 -17.45 -32.46
CA LEU A 88 -2.49 -18.30 -33.62
C LEU A 88 -3.71 -18.46 -34.54
N GLN A 89 -4.92 -18.09 -34.09
CA GLN A 89 -6.16 -18.26 -34.89
C GLN A 89 -6.37 -17.14 -35.92
N GLY A 90 -5.56 -16.07 -35.88
CA GLY A 90 -5.53 -15.00 -36.87
C GLY A 90 -4.36 -15.12 -37.86
N ASP A 91 -3.86 -14.00 -38.36
CA ASP A 91 -2.71 -13.94 -39.27
C ASP A 91 -1.34 -14.18 -38.58
N SER A 92 -1.36 -14.37 -37.26
CA SER A 92 -0.21 -14.60 -36.38
C SER A 92 0.87 -13.52 -36.50
N SER A 93 0.53 -12.33 -36.99
CA SER A 93 1.48 -11.21 -37.14
C SER A 93 1.94 -10.68 -35.79
N ASP A 94 1.03 -10.60 -34.81
CA ASP A 94 1.33 -10.18 -33.45
C ASP A 94 2.38 -11.08 -32.78
N ILE A 95 2.32 -12.39 -33.00
CA ILE A 95 3.29 -13.37 -32.47
C ILE A 95 4.67 -13.10 -33.04
N ARG A 96 4.77 -12.98 -34.37
CA ARG A 96 6.05 -12.73 -35.03
C ARG A 96 6.63 -11.37 -34.63
N ARG A 97 5.78 -10.36 -34.48
CA ARG A 97 6.19 -9.02 -34.03
C ARG A 97 6.77 -9.08 -32.62
N GLU A 98 6.12 -9.76 -31.70
CA GLU A 98 6.59 -9.84 -30.31
C GLU A 98 7.89 -10.65 -30.18
N LEU A 99 7.97 -11.81 -30.85
CA LEU A 99 9.20 -12.62 -30.86
C LEU A 99 10.38 -11.83 -31.47
N ALA A 100 10.17 -11.15 -32.60
CA ALA A 100 11.21 -10.34 -33.23
C ALA A 100 11.59 -9.09 -32.41
N ARG A 101 10.62 -8.46 -31.72
CA ARG A 101 10.86 -7.30 -30.83
C ARG A 101 11.86 -7.63 -29.73
N LEU A 102 11.87 -8.88 -29.27
CA LEU A 102 12.73 -9.41 -28.22
C LEU A 102 13.88 -10.27 -28.80
N GLY A 103 14.29 -10.00 -30.04
CA GLY A 103 15.53 -10.53 -30.61
C GLY A 103 15.47 -11.93 -31.22
N LEU A 104 14.29 -12.57 -31.34
CA LEU A 104 14.21 -13.83 -32.07
C LEU A 104 14.36 -13.59 -33.59
N THR A 105 15.38 -14.20 -34.21
CA THR A 105 15.53 -14.17 -35.67
C THR A 105 14.53 -15.12 -36.33
N ILE A 106 13.68 -14.60 -37.23
CA ILE A 106 12.65 -15.37 -37.92
C ILE A 106 12.87 -15.31 -39.44
N SER A 107 12.70 -16.45 -40.11
CA SER A 107 12.80 -16.55 -41.57
C SER A 107 11.80 -15.62 -42.28
N PRO A 108 12.21 -14.90 -43.34
CA PRO A 108 11.32 -14.01 -44.08
C PRO A 108 10.34 -14.77 -44.99
N SER A 109 10.59 -16.05 -45.26
CA SER A 109 9.78 -16.89 -46.14
C SER A 109 8.37 -17.10 -45.59
N LYS A 110 7.33 -16.89 -46.41
CA LYS A 110 5.94 -17.16 -46.05
C LYS A 110 5.76 -18.60 -45.55
N THR A 111 6.30 -19.58 -46.28
CA THR A 111 6.22 -21.00 -45.90
C THR A 111 6.89 -21.27 -44.55
N ALA A 112 8.04 -20.65 -44.27
CA ALA A 112 8.71 -20.83 -42.98
C ALA A 112 7.93 -20.19 -41.83
N ARG A 113 7.27 -19.05 -42.07
CA ARG A 113 6.40 -18.39 -41.08
C ARG A 113 5.15 -19.22 -40.78
N ASP A 114 4.54 -19.84 -41.79
CA ASP A 114 3.40 -20.75 -41.60
C ASP A 114 3.83 -22.02 -40.83
N LEU A 115 5.05 -22.50 -41.08
CA LEU A 115 5.66 -23.60 -40.32
C LEU A 115 6.00 -23.21 -38.87
N LEU A 116 6.39 -21.96 -38.59
CA LEU A 116 6.58 -21.47 -37.21
C LEU A 116 5.27 -21.54 -36.41
N VAL A 117 4.15 -21.10 -37.00
CA VAL A 117 2.82 -21.19 -36.38
C VAL A 117 2.47 -22.65 -36.09
N SER A 118 2.70 -23.53 -37.06
CA SER A 118 2.48 -24.97 -36.92
C SER A 118 3.34 -25.56 -35.79
N TYR A 119 4.64 -25.26 -35.76
CA TYR A 119 5.59 -25.66 -34.72
C TYR A 119 5.07 -25.30 -33.33
N LEU A 120 4.71 -24.03 -33.12
CA LEU A 120 4.21 -23.54 -31.83
C LEU A 120 2.93 -24.26 -31.37
N GLN A 121 2.07 -24.65 -32.31
CA GLN A 121 0.81 -25.31 -32.01
C GLN A 121 0.99 -26.80 -31.67
N VAL A 122 1.80 -27.52 -32.45
CA VAL A 122 1.89 -28.99 -32.41
C VAL A 122 3.04 -29.52 -31.58
N PHE A 123 4.02 -28.69 -31.21
CA PHE A 123 5.18 -29.16 -30.45
C PHE A 123 4.75 -29.91 -29.17
N PRO A 124 5.22 -31.15 -28.97
CA PRO A 124 4.77 -32.00 -27.88
C PRO A 124 5.36 -31.51 -26.56
N VAL A 125 4.49 -31.10 -25.65
CA VAL A 125 4.88 -30.73 -24.29
C VAL A 125 3.76 -31.08 -23.31
N GLU A 126 4.08 -31.84 -22.28
CA GLU A 126 3.11 -32.24 -21.23
C GLU A 126 3.21 -31.38 -19.97
N VAL A 127 4.33 -30.70 -19.79
CA VAL A 127 4.55 -29.78 -18.67
C VAL A 127 3.51 -28.65 -18.71
N ARG A 128 2.96 -28.33 -17.54
CA ARG A 128 1.98 -27.25 -17.36
C ARG A 128 2.61 -26.06 -16.64
N ALA A 129 2.20 -24.88 -17.06
CA ALA A 129 2.51 -23.63 -16.39
C ALA A 129 1.22 -22.88 -16.07
N ARG A 130 1.14 -22.30 -14.87
CA ARG A 130 0.09 -21.35 -14.48
C ARG A 130 0.56 -19.94 -14.78
N CYS A 131 -0.23 -19.22 -15.55
CA CYS A 131 -0.05 -17.79 -15.72
C CYS A 131 -0.71 -17.03 -14.57
N VAL A 132 0.03 -16.08 -14.02
CA VAL A 132 -0.45 -15.15 -12.99
C VAL A 132 -0.37 -13.72 -13.50
N ASP A 133 -1.33 -12.90 -13.11
CA ASP A 133 -1.51 -11.52 -13.58
C ASP A 133 -1.03 -10.47 -12.57
N ARG A 134 -0.52 -10.90 -11.41
CA ARG A 134 -0.02 -10.04 -10.33
C ARG A 134 1.20 -10.65 -9.65
N LEU A 135 2.01 -9.79 -9.04
CA LEU A 135 3.12 -10.15 -8.16
C LEU A 135 2.60 -10.58 -6.78
N GLY A 136 3.48 -11.06 -5.91
CA GLY A 136 3.14 -11.43 -4.53
C GLY A 136 2.67 -12.87 -4.37
N TRP A 137 1.81 -13.12 -3.38
CA TRP A 137 1.42 -14.46 -2.98
C TRP A 137 0.40 -15.12 -3.92
N HIS A 138 0.73 -16.34 -4.36
CA HIS A 138 -0.13 -17.25 -5.10
C HIS A 138 -0.07 -18.65 -4.48
N GLY A 139 -1.03 -18.97 -3.61
CA GLY A 139 -0.92 -20.16 -2.75
C GLY A 139 0.34 -20.05 -1.91
N ASP A 140 1.20 -21.07 -1.92
CA ASP A 140 2.45 -21.14 -1.15
C ASP A 140 3.67 -20.53 -1.86
N ILE A 141 3.47 -19.92 -3.03
CA ILE A 141 4.54 -19.37 -3.87
C ILE A 141 4.47 -17.85 -3.83
N PHE A 142 5.63 -17.22 -3.72
CA PHE A 142 5.77 -15.77 -3.87
C PHE A 142 6.33 -15.45 -5.26
N VAL A 143 5.62 -14.66 -6.05
CA VAL A 143 6.01 -14.30 -7.42
C VAL A 143 6.60 -12.90 -7.44
N THR A 144 7.85 -12.77 -7.87
CA THR A 144 8.53 -11.50 -8.15
C THR A 144 8.60 -11.27 -9.67
N THR A 145 9.26 -10.20 -10.09
CA THR A 145 9.50 -9.91 -11.51
C THR A 145 10.49 -10.86 -12.14
N SER A 146 11.46 -11.31 -11.35
CA SER A 146 12.59 -12.11 -11.81
C SER A 146 12.38 -13.60 -11.59
N GLU A 147 11.65 -13.98 -10.54
CA GLU A 147 11.52 -15.38 -10.14
C GLU A 147 10.23 -15.70 -9.38
N SER A 148 9.98 -16.98 -9.19
CA SER A 148 8.95 -17.51 -8.29
C SER A 148 9.62 -18.29 -7.18
N ILE A 149 9.42 -17.86 -5.93
CA ILE A 149 10.04 -18.43 -4.74
C ILE A 149 9.03 -19.35 -4.05
N GLY A 150 9.41 -20.62 -3.85
CA GLY A 150 8.58 -21.63 -3.21
C GLY A 150 8.45 -22.91 -4.04
N GLN A 151 7.73 -23.89 -3.51
CA GLN A 151 7.49 -25.16 -4.20
C GLN A 151 6.10 -25.18 -4.85
N SER A 152 6.04 -25.66 -6.09
CA SER A 152 4.82 -25.79 -6.87
C SER A 152 4.82 -27.11 -7.63
N SER A 153 3.65 -27.70 -7.82
CA SER A 153 3.48 -28.83 -8.75
C SER A 153 3.57 -28.42 -10.22
N GLU A 154 3.40 -27.13 -10.53
CA GLU A 154 3.38 -26.58 -11.89
C GLU A 154 4.25 -25.31 -11.97
N ILE A 155 4.80 -24.99 -13.15
CA ILE A 155 5.59 -23.77 -13.35
C ILE A 155 4.69 -22.54 -13.16
N ILE A 156 5.14 -21.49 -12.47
CA ILE A 156 4.42 -20.22 -12.39
C ILE A 156 5.08 -19.20 -13.33
N VAL A 157 4.29 -18.49 -14.12
CA VAL A 157 4.76 -17.48 -15.06
C VAL A 157 3.96 -16.19 -14.89
N LEU A 158 4.64 -15.09 -14.62
CA LEU A 158 4.02 -13.77 -14.61
C LEU A 158 3.70 -13.32 -16.03
N GLN A 159 2.42 -13.13 -16.33
CA GLN A 159 1.96 -12.51 -17.58
C GLN A 159 1.79 -11.01 -17.35
N ASN A 160 2.88 -10.24 -17.45
CA ASN A 160 2.79 -8.80 -17.38
C ASN A 160 2.71 -8.21 -18.80
N THR A 161 1.57 -7.59 -19.14
CA THR A 161 1.33 -7.02 -20.48
C THR A 161 1.81 -5.57 -20.61
N ASN A 162 2.23 -4.92 -19.52
CA ASN A 162 2.67 -3.53 -19.53
C ASN A 162 4.02 -3.38 -18.83
N ALA A 163 5.01 -2.88 -19.58
CA ALA A 163 6.42 -2.73 -19.23
C ALA A 163 6.70 -1.64 -18.18
N ILE A 164 6.12 -1.76 -16.98
CA ILE A 164 6.63 -1.06 -15.80
C ILE A 164 7.15 -2.15 -14.88
N GLU A 165 8.45 -2.40 -14.96
CA GLU A 165 9.11 -3.32 -14.05
C GLU A 165 9.21 -2.67 -12.66
N PRO A 166 8.83 -3.38 -11.58
CA PRO A 166 9.27 -3.07 -10.24
C PRO A 166 10.77 -2.83 -10.22
N ALA A 167 11.20 -1.80 -9.50
CA ALA A 167 12.61 -1.45 -9.36
C ALA A 167 13.39 -2.42 -8.43
N LEU A 168 12.98 -3.69 -8.40
CA LEU A 168 13.67 -4.76 -7.69
C LEU A 168 15.03 -4.96 -8.33
N SER A 169 16.07 -4.86 -7.52
CA SER A 169 17.46 -4.98 -7.97
C SER A 169 18.37 -5.26 -6.80
N THR A 170 19.39 -6.08 -7.01
CA THR A 170 20.32 -6.49 -5.94
C THR A 170 21.71 -5.89 -6.17
N SER A 171 22.30 -5.33 -5.13
CA SER A 171 23.69 -4.88 -5.10
C SER A 171 24.28 -5.11 -3.70
N GLY A 172 25.52 -5.60 -3.62
CA GLY A 172 26.20 -5.96 -2.37
C GLY A 172 25.79 -7.31 -1.80
N THR A 173 26.09 -7.55 -0.51
CA THR A 173 25.69 -8.74 0.24
C THR A 173 24.77 -8.38 1.41
N VAL A 174 24.17 -9.39 2.05
CA VAL A 174 23.34 -9.21 3.25
C VAL A 174 24.18 -8.62 4.39
N GLU A 175 25.41 -9.11 4.57
CA GLU A 175 26.33 -8.64 5.62
C GLU A 175 26.71 -7.17 5.39
N GLN A 176 27.00 -6.78 4.14
CA GLN A 176 27.30 -5.38 3.83
C GLN A 176 26.12 -4.46 4.11
N TRP A 177 24.89 -4.87 3.75
CA TRP A 177 23.68 -4.12 4.06
C TRP A 177 23.48 -4.01 5.59
N ARG A 178 23.63 -5.14 6.29
CA ARG A 178 23.47 -5.24 7.75
C ARG A 178 24.47 -4.37 8.50
N ASP A 179 25.74 -4.48 8.17
CA ASP A 179 26.85 -3.86 8.90
C ASP A 179 26.98 -2.35 8.56
N SER A 180 26.23 -1.87 7.56
CA SER A 180 26.08 -0.44 7.22
C SER A 180 24.73 0.12 7.66
N ILE A 181 23.65 -0.18 6.94
CA ILE A 181 22.32 0.39 7.12
C ILE A 181 21.65 -0.16 8.38
N GLY A 182 21.69 -1.48 8.58
CA GLY A 182 21.15 -2.13 9.78
C GLY A 182 21.82 -1.60 11.05
N ARG A 183 23.16 -1.55 11.07
CA ARG A 183 23.98 -1.02 12.16
C ARG A 183 23.65 0.43 12.49
N LEU A 184 23.58 1.30 11.48
CA LEU A 184 23.27 2.73 11.66
C LEU A 184 21.78 3.00 11.99
N ALA A 185 20.89 2.06 11.69
CA ALA A 185 19.49 2.16 12.13
C ALA A 185 19.33 1.80 13.62
N SER A 186 20.24 1.00 14.20
CA SER A 186 20.11 0.53 15.58
C SER A 186 20.02 1.68 16.59
N GLY A 187 18.98 1.65 17.43
CA GLY A 187 18.68 2.70 18.39
C GLY A 187 18.03 3.97 17.83
N ASN A 188 17.65 3.97 16.54
CA ASN A 188 16.88 5.04 15.91
C ASN A 188 15.47 4.54 15.53
N SER A 189 14.44 4.91 16.28
CA SER A 189 13.11 4.32 16.13
C SER A 189 12.48 4.56 14.76
N ARG A 190 12.65 5.76 14.18
CA ARG A 190 12.07 6.10 12.87
C ARG A 190 12.73 5.29 11.75
N LEU A 191 14.03 5.04 11.84
CA LEU A 191 14.77 4.20 10.87
C LEU A 191 14.39 2.72 11.01
N ILE A 192 14.41 2.19 12.23
CA ILE A 192 14.01 0.81 12.51
C ILE A 192 12.58 0.56 12.05
N PHE A 193 11.66 1.49 12.34
CA PHE A 193 10.28 1.40 11.92
C PHE A 193 10.13 1.44 10.40
N ALA A 194 10.81 2.36 9.71
CA ALA A 194 10.76 2.46 8.25
C ALA A 194 11.26 1.17 7.56
N ILE A 195 12.40 0.64 8.03
CA ILE A 195 12.96 -0.61 7.51
C ILE A 195 12.05 -1.79 7.84
N SER A 196 11.54 -1.90 9.06
CA SER A 196 10.62 -2.98 9.46
C SER A 196 9.32 -2.95 8.64
N THR A 197 8.84 -1.76 8.30
CA THR A 197 7.67 -1.56 7.43
C THR A 197 7.88 -2.15 6.04
N ALA A 198 9.13 -2.20 5.55
CA ALA A 198 9.44 -2.82 4.26
C ALA A 198 9.24 -4.33 4.25
N PHE A 199 9.41 -5.00 5.40
CA PHE A 199 9.24 -6.45 5.52
C PHE A 199 7.80 -6.85 5.84
N ALA A 200 7.09 -6.03 6.62
CA ALA A 200 5.72 -6.28 7.09
C ALA A 200 4.69 -6.75 6.04
N PRO A 201 4.56 -6.15 4.84
CA PRO A 201 3.49 -6.51 3.91
C PRO A 201 3.56 -7.95 3.40
N THR A 202 4.75 -8.55 3.36
CA THR A 202 4.91 -9.97 2.99
C THR A 202 4.25 -10.93 3.99
N LEU A 203 4.03 -10.48 5.22
CA LEU A 203 3.36 -11.22 6.29
C LEU A 203 1.86 -10.93 6.39
N ALA A 204 1.37 -9.83 5.79
CA ALA A 204 0.00 -9.35 5.97
C ALA A 204 -1.04 -10.41 5.55
N ASN A 205 -0.85 -11.05 4.40
CA ASN A 205 -1.74 -12.11 3.92
C ASN A 205 -1.71 -13.37 4.81
N ILE A 206 -0.57 -13.65 5.46
CA ILE A 206 -0.41 -14.82 6.35
C ILE A 206 -1.25 -14.65 7.63
N CYS A 207 -1.38 -13.43 8.13
CA CYS A 207 -2.11 -13.11 9.36
C CYS A 207 -3.47 -12.42 9.14
N GLY A 208 -3.89 -12.25 7.88
CA GLY A 208 -5.18 -11.64 7.52
C GLY A 208 -5.26 -10.14 7.80
N GLU A 209 -4.12 -9.43 7.76
CA GLU A 209 -4.07 -7.98 7.92
C GLU A 209 -4.41 -7.25 6.62
N ASP A 210 -5.14 -6.15 6.74
CA ASP A 210 -5.51 -5.28 5.63
C ASP A 210 -4.33 -4.41 5.17
N SER A 211 -4.44 -3.88 3.94
CA SER A 211 -3.53 -2.86 3.44
C SER A 211 -3.60 -1.56 4.25
N GLY A 212 -2.56 -0.75 4.11
CA GLY A 212 -2.56 0.60 4.68
C GLY A 212 -1.20 1.25 4.64
N GLY A 213 -1.10 2.43 5.23
CA GLY A 213 0.12 3.20 5.13
C GLY A 213 0.52 3.93 6.39
N PHE A 214 1.76 4.41 6.34
CA PHE A 214 2.40 5.25 7.32
C PHE A 214 2.98 6.46 6.62
N HIS A 215 2.89 7.62 7.25
CA HIS A 215 3.38 8.87 6.69
C HIS A 215 4.27 9.59 7.69
N PHE A 216 5.55 9.79 7.34
CA PHE A 216 6.42 10.65 8.11
C PHE A 216 6.11 12.11 7.78
N ARG A 217 5.60 12.84 8.77
CA ARG A 217 5.30 14.27 8.68
C ARG A 217 6.35 15.07 9.45
N GLY A 218 6.85 16.15 8.87
CA GLY A 218 7.70 17.08 9.61
C GLY A 218 8.39 18.08 8.71
N ALA A 219 9.07 19.07 9.29
CA ALA A 219 9.74 20.14 8.54
C ALA A 219 10.72 19.61 7.49
N SER A 220 11.03 20.43 6.48
CA SER A 220 12.10 20.14 5.52
C SER A 220 13.40 19.76 6.21
N SER A 221 14.21 18.92 5.57
CA SER A 221 15.52 18.48 6.11
C SER A 221 15.50 17.68 7.43
N SER A 222 14.33 17.20 7.89
CA SER A 222 14.21 16.30 9.06
C SER A 222 14.65 14.84 8.81
N GLY A 223 15.12 14.51 7.60
CA GLY A 223 15.60 13.17 7.25
C GLY A 223 14.53 12.19 6.74
N LYS A 224 13.27 12.63 6.53
CA LYS A 224 12.18 11.77 6.03
C LYS A 224 12.54 10.98 4.76
N THR A 225 13.08 11.65 3.74
CA THR A 225 13.54 11.00 2.50
C THR A 225 14.66 9.98 2.77
N THR A 226 15.50 10.19 3.79
CA THR A 226 16.48 9.19 4.23
C THR A 226 15.79 7.94 4.74
N ALA A 227 14.77 8.08 5.60
CA ALA A 227 13.98 6.96 6.10
C ALA A 227 13.31 6.17 4.95
N LEU A 228 12.76 6.87 3.96
CA LEU A 228 12.21 6.24 2.76
C LEU A 228 13.28 5.48 1.96
N LYS A 229 14.46 6.09 1.76
CA LYS A 229 15.53 5.46 0.99
C LYS A 229 16.12 4.21 1.66
N VAL A 230 16.27 4.20 2.98
CA VAL A 230 16.72 3.00 3.69
C VAL A 230 15.66 1.89 3.65
N ALA A 231 14.37 2.23 3.74
CA ALA A 231 13.29 1.26 3.56
C ALA A 231 13.27 0.69 2.13
N ALA A 232 13.48 1.55 1.11
CA ALA A 232 13.57 1.15 -0.30
C ALA A 232 14.72 0.17 -0.56
N SER A 233 15.87 0.39 0.11
CA SER A 233 17.07 -0.44 -0.04
C SER A 233 16.85 -1.91 0.34
N VAL A 234 15.81 -2.22 1.11
CA VAL A 234 15.44 -3.62 1.40
C VAL A 234 15.14 -4.39 0.11
N TRP A 235 14.49 -3.74 -0.86
CA TRP A 235 13.95 -4.38 -2.06
C TRP A 235 14.67 -4.02 -3.35
N GLY A 236 15.27 -2.83 -3.43
CA GLY A 236 15.94 -2.41 -4.66
C GLY A 236 16.62 -1.06 -4.56
N ASN A 237 17.15 -0.58 -5.68
CA ASN A 237 17.82 0.71 -5.74
C ASN A 237 16.87 1.83 -5.25
N PRO A 238 17.23 2.59 -4.20
CA PRO A 238 16.33 3.57 -3.60
C PRO A 238 15.83 4.66 -4.55
N ASN A 239 16.63 5.04 -5.55
CA ASN A 239 16.27 6.10 -6.50
C ASN A 239 15.29 5.61 -7.58
N ALA A 240 15.27 4.30 -7.86
CA ALA A 240 14.34 3.70 -8.81
C ALA A 240 13.06 3.18 -8.13
N TYR A 241 13.18 2.72 -6.88
CA TYR A 241 12.08 2.14 -6.11
C TYR A 241 11.15 3.21 -5.52
N THR A 242 11.71 4.28 -4.97
CA THR A 242 10.92 5.39 -4.43
C THR A 242 10.19 6.12 -5.56
N ARG A 243 8.87 6.29 -5.43
CA ARG A 243 8.04 7.05 -6.38
C ARG A 243 7.58 8.36 -5.74
N LEU A 244 7.18 9.31 -6.57
CA LEU A 244 6.55 10.55 -6.11
C LEU A 244 5.03 10.36 -6.06
N TRP A 245 4.37 11.10 -5.17
CA TRP A 245 2.90 11.21 -5.16
C TRP A 245 2.31 11.87 -6.41
N ARG A 246 3.15 12.51 -7.24
CA ARG A 246 2.77 13.12 -8.52
C ARG A 246 2.36 12.07 -9.55
N SER A 247 1.17 11.51 -9.38
CA SER A 247 0.58 10.48 -10.24
C SER A 247 -0.95 10.61 -10.24
N THR A 248 -1.60 10.14 -11.29
CA THR A 248 -3.06 10.04 -11.33
C THR A 248 -3.53 8.84 -10.51
N THR A 249 -4.81 8.81 -10.10
CA THR A 249 -5.38 7.63 -9.42
C THR A 249 -5.17 6.33 -10.22
N ASN A 250 -5.30 6.37 -11.55
CA ASN A 250 -5.05 5.21 -12.42
C ASN A 250 -3.58 4.79 -12.42
N GLY A 251 -2.66 5.75 -12.37
CA GLY A 251 -1.24 5.48 -12.23
C GLY A 251 -0.91 4.80 -10.90
N LEU A 252 -1.55 5.25 -9.80
CA LEU A 252 -1.43 4.62 -8.48
C LEU A 252 -2.02 3.21 -8.45
N GLU A 253 -3.14 2.94 -9.13
CA GLU A 253 -3.68 1.57 -9.30
C GLU A 253 -2.63 0.63 -9.94
N GLY A 254 -1.97 1.10 -11.01
CA GLY A 254 -0.91 0.36 -11.67
C GLY A 254 0.30 0.11 -10.75
N LEU A 255 0.75 1.15 -10.05
CA LEU A 255 1.86 1.04 -9.09
C LEU A 255 1.52 0.10 -7.92
N ALA A 256 0.29 0.13 -7.42
CA ALA A 256 -0.15 -0.73 -6.33
C ALA A 256 -0.16 -2.21 -6.74
N ALA A 257 -0.62 -2.51 -7.96
CA ALA A 257 -0.56 -3.87 -8.49
C ALA A 257 0.88 -4.41 -8.62
N LEU A 258 1.85 -3.52 -8.88
CA LEU A 258 3.28 -3.87 -8.95
C LEU A 258 3.95 -4.08 -7.58
N HIS A 259 3.30 -3.63 -6.49
CA HIS A 259 3.80 -3.81 -5.13
C HIS A 259 2.85 -4.69 -4.30
N ASN A 260 2.09 -5.57 -4.98
CA ASN A 260 1.22 -6.51 -4.30
C ASN A 260 2.02 -7.47 -3.40
N ASP A 261 1.52 -7.66 -2.18
CA ASP A 261 2.15 -8.28 -1.02
C ASP A 261 3.53 -7.68 -0.66
N GLY A 262 3.76 -6.41 -1.01
CA GLY A 262 5.02 -5.69 -0.84
C GLY A 262 4.85 -4.25 -0.34
N LEU A 263 5.96 -3.50 -0.33
CA LEU A 263 6.03 -2.11 0.13
C LEU A 263 5.93 -1.16 -1.07
N LEU A 264 5.00 -0.21 -1.06
CA LEU A 264 5.01 0.94 -1.98
C LEU A 264 5.57 2.17 -1.27
N ILE A 265 6.54 2.88 -1.88
CA ILE A 265 7.10 4.10 -1.28
C ILE A 265 6.71 5.33 -2.11
N LEU A 266 6.11 6.33 -1.44
CA LEU A 266 5.62 7.56 -2.05
C LEU A 266 6.15 8.81 -1.31
N ASP A 267 7.11 9.50 -1.92
CA ASP A 267 7.68 10.74 -1.40
C ASP A 267 6.91 11.98 -1.90
N GLU A 268 7.05 13.09 -1.15
CA GLU A 268 6.50 14.41 -1.45
C GLU A 268 4.97 14.44 -1.65
N LEU A 269 4.21 14.13 -0.59
CA LEU A 269 2.73 14.17 -0.60
C LEU A 269 2.14 15.50 -1.11
N SER A 270 2.84 16.62 -0.87
CA SER A 270 2.46 17.96 -1.31
C SER A 270 2.39 18.13 -2.84
N GLN A 271 3.00 17.23 -3.61
CA GLN A 271 2.95 17.27 -5.08
C GLN A 271 1.66 16.68 -5.67
N MET A 272 0.81 16.06 -4.84
CA MET A 272 -0.50 15.59 -5.26
C MET A 272 -1.52 16.74 -5.29
N ASP A 273 -2.51 16.67 -6.17
CA ASP A 273 -3.67 17.55 -6.07
C ASP A 273 -4.35 17.33 -4.71
N PRO A 274 -4.49 18.37 -3.85
CA PRO A 274 -5.17 18.26 -2.57
C PRO A 274 -6.55 17.61 -2.64
N LYS A 275 -7.27 17.78 -3.77
CA LYS A 275 -8.60 17.18 -3.99
C LYS A 275 -8.58 15.67 -4.20
N GLU A 276 -7.46 15.12 -4.68
CA GLU A 276 -7.29 13.70 -4.98
C GLU A 276 -6.59 12.93 -3.84
N ALA A 277 -5.88 13.63 -2.96
CA ALA A 277 -5.05 13.02 -1.92
C ALA A 277 -5.82 12.03 -1.01
N GLY A 278 -7.01 12.43 -0.54
CA GLY A 278 -7.83 11.58 0.34
C GLY A 278 -8.35 10.32 -0.36
N GLU A 279 -8.77 10.43 -1.63
CA GLU A 279 -9.21 9.30 -2.45
C GLU A 279 -8.04 8.35 -2.78
N ALA A 280 -6.87 8.91 -3.05
CA ALA A 280 -5.67 8.13 -3.37
C ALA A 280 -5.18 7.29 -2.18
N ALA A 281 -5.08 7.90 -0.99
CA ALA A 281 -4.74 7.18 0.24
C ALA A 281 -5.79 6.10 0.57
N TYR A 282 -7.07 6.40 0.35
CA TYR A 282 -8.17 5.45 0.56
C TYR A 282 -8.10 4.26 -0.41
N LEU A 283 -7.82 4.52 -1.69
CA LEU A 283 -7.65 3.50 -2.71
C LEU A 283 -6.50 2.55 -2.38
N LEU A 284 -5.31 3.09 -2.06
CA LEU A 284 -4.14 2.29 -1.72
C LEU A 284 -4.41 1.38 -0.52
N ALA A 285 -5.00 1.94 0.55
CA ALA A 285 -5.28 1.22 1.78
C ALA A 285 -6.42 0.20 1.69
N ASN A 286 -7.35 0.34 0.74
CA ASN A 286 -8.43 -0.63 0.58
C ASN A 286 -8.06 -1.84 -0.30
N GLY A 287 -6.95 -1.80 -1.02
CA GLY A 287 -6.52 -2.95 -1.79
C GLY A 287 -7.32 -3.22 -3.07
N GLN A 288 -8.09 -2.24 -3.58
CA GLN A 288 -8.96 -2.47 -4.74
C GLN A 288 -9.07 -1.25 -5.66
N GLY A 289 -8.90 -1.51 -6.97
CA GLY A 289 -9.07 -0.50 -8.02
C GLY A 289 -10.54 -0.26 -8.39
N LYS A 290 -10.81 0.88 -9.03
CA LYS A 290 -12.17 1.29 -9.44
C LYS A 290 -12.77 0.27 -10.41
N THR A 291 -14.01 -0.13 -10.14
CA THR A 291 -14.77 -1.02 -11.02
C THR A 291 -15.15 -0.28 -12.31
N ARG A 292 -14.89 -0.91 -13.46
CA ARG A 292 -15.18 -0.33 -14.79
C ARG A 292 -16.03 -1.29 -15.60
N ALA A 293 -16.84 -0.76 -16.51
CA ALA A 293 -17.52 -1.57 -17.51
C ALA A 293 -16.55 -1.99 -18.63
N THR A 294 -16.78 -3.15 -19.23
CA THR A 294 -16.17 -3.57 -20.49
C THR A 294 -16.83 -2.84 -21.66
N ARG A 295 -16.24 -2.95 -22.87
CA ARG A 295 -16.85 -2.43 -24.10
C ARG A 295 -18.23 -3.02 -24.41
N HIS A 296 -18.55 -4.17 -23.82
CA HIS A 296 -19.82 -4.88 -23.97
C HIS A 296 -20.81 -4.62 -22.82
N GLY A 297 -20.53 -3.64 -21.94
CA GLY A 297 -21.41 -3.27 -20.83
C GLY A 297 -21.39 -4.22 -19.64
N THR A 298 -20.56 -5.28 -19.67
CA THR A 298 -20.36 -6.18 -18.52
C THR A 298 -19.34 -5.60 -17.55
N VAL A 299 -19.39 -5.98 -16.26
CA VAL A 299 -18.43 -5.49 -15.27
C VAL A 299 -17.05 -6.11 -15.51
N ARG A 300 -16.01 -5.29 -15.69
CA ARG A 300 -14.61 -5.73 -15.72
C ARG A 300 -14.16 -5.99 -14.28
N GLN A 301 -13.48 -7.11 -14.05
CA GLN A 301 -12.90 -7.43 -12.74
C GLN A 301 -11.88 -6.34 -12.35
N SER A 302 -12.10 -5.69 -11.20
CA SER A 302 -11.16 -4.70 -10.65
C SER A 302 -9.85 -5.37 -10.25
N ALA A 303 -8.73 -4.67 -10.45
CA ALA A 303 -7.46 -5.04 -9.85
C ALA A 303 -7.60 -5.07 -8.32
N ARG A 304 -6.92 -6.02 -7.68
CA ARG A 304 -6.83 -6.15 -6.23
C ARG A 304 -5.37 -6.26 -5.83
N TRP A 305 -5.05 -5.70 -4.68
CA TRP A 305 -3.73 -5.80 -4.08
C TRP A 305 -3.83 -5.86 -2.56
N SER A 306 -2.77 -6.37 -1.94
CA SER A 306 -2.45 -6.20 -0.54
C SER A 306 -1.11 -5.48 -0.48
N LEU A 307 -0.99 -4.32 0.17
CA LEU A 307 0.30 -3.65 0.30
C LEU A 307 0.35 -2.79 1.55
N PHE A 308 1.57 -2.55 2.01
CA PHE A 308 1.84 -1.41 2.87
C PHE A 308 2.41 -0.29 2.03
N PHE A 309 2.04 0.96 2.31
CA PHE A 309 2.69 2.10 1.69
C PHE A 309 3.32 3.03 2.71
N LEU A 310 4.58 3.39 2.48
CA LEU A 310 5.33 4.31 3.31
C LEU A 310 5.49 5.64 2.58
N SER A 311 5.16 6.72 3.26
CA SER A 311 5.14 8.05 2.68
C SER A 311 5.87 9.08 3.53
N ALA A 312 6.25 10.20 2.91
CA ALA A 312 6.76 11.38 3.60
C ALA A 312 6.20 12.67 3.02
N GLY A 313 6.16 13.72 3.86
CA GLY A 313 5.72 15.05 3.50
C GLY A 313 5.93 16.06 4.63
N GLU A 314 5.75 17.34 4.31
CA GLU A 314 5.81 18.40 5.33
C GLU A 314 4.52 18.52 6.14
N GLU A 315 3.39 18.19 5.52
CA GLU A 315 2.05 18.31 6.07
C GLU A 315 1.36 16.95 6.12
N SER A 316 0.39 16.78 7.03
CA SER A 316 -0.44 15.58 7.09
C SER A 316 -1.39 15.50 5.90
N LEU A 317 -1.92 14.29 5.64
CA LEU A 317 -3.00 14.10 4.67
C LEU A 317 -4.20 15.02 4.99
N THR A 318 -4.56 15.10 6.27
CA THR A 318 -5.65 15.95 6.76
C THR A 318 -5.39 17.43 6.46
N ALA A 319 -4.17 17.93 6.73
CA ALA A 319 -3.81 19.31 6.43
C ALA A 319 -3.84 19.61 4.93
N LEU A 320 -3.37 18.68 4.10
CA LEU A 320 -3.40 18.82 2.65
C LEU A 320 -4.84 18.89 2.13
N MET A 321 -5.72 17.97 2.54
CA MET A 321 -7.14 17.97 2.15
C MET A 321 -7.86 19.25 2.57
N ASN A 322 -7.57 19.77 3.76
CA ASN A 322 -8.16 21.01 4.27
C ASN A 322 -7.82 22.21 3.38
N LYS A 323 -6.66 22.25 2.68
CA LYS A 323 -6.33 23.31 1.72
C LYS A 323 -7.30 23.39 0.55
N ALA A 324 -7.95 22.28 0.18
CA ALA A 324 -9.01 22.24 -0.82
C ALA A 324 -10.42 22.41 -0.25
N GLY A 325 -10.55 22.71 1.04
CA GLY A 325 -11.85 22.79 1.72
C GLY A 325 -12.54 21.43 1.87
N GLN A 326 -11.83 20.32 1.71
CA GLN A 326 -12.38 18.99 1.91
C GLN A 326 -12.38 18.62 3.39
N LYS A 327 -13.51 18.10 3.89
CA LYS A 327 -13.58 17.54 5.23
C LYS A 327 -12.93 16.15 5.23
N THR A 328 -12.00 15.95 6.15
CA THR A 328 -11.37 14.65 6.36
C THR A 328 -12.26 13.81 7.27
N ASN A 329 -12.55 12.56 6.88
CA ASN A 329 -13.21 11.61 7.79
C ASN A 329 -12.13 10.80 8.56
N ALA A 330 -12.44 10.42 9.80
CA ALA A 330 -11.52 9.63 10.63
C ALA A 330 -11.09 8.31 9.96
N GLY A 331 -11.93 7.76 9.07
CA GLY A 331 -11.62 6.56 8.30
C GLY A 331 -10.47 6.73 7.30
N GLN A 332 -10.30 7.90 6.69
CA GLN A 332 -9.22 8.21 5.76
C GLN A 332 -7.90 8.44 6.53
N GLU A 333 -7.98 9.11 7.67
CA GLU A 333 -6.81 9.36 8.53
C GLU A 333 -6.18 8.06 9.06
N ILE A 334 -6.98 7.11 9.58
CA ILE A 334 -6.43 5.84 10.10
C ILE A 334 -5.84 4.92 9.01
N ARG A 335 -6.16 5.17 7.73
CA ARG A 335 -5.60 4.43 6.60
C ARG A 335 -4.18 4.86 6.28
N LEU A 336 -3.82 6.10 6.62
CA LEU A 336 -2.46 6.64 6.50
C LEU A 336 -2.04 7.24 7.84
N ALA A 337 -1.44 6.43 8.70
CA ALA A 337 -1.05 6.86 10.04
C ALA A 337 0.10 7.87 9.98
N ASP A 338 -0.19 9.12 10.36
CA ASP A 338 0.78 10.22 10.40
C ASP A 338 1.69 10.10 11.63
N ILE A 339 3.00 9.99 11.42
CA ILE A 339 4.03 9.89 12.45
C ILE A 339 4.93 11.12 12.35
N GLU A 340 5.12 11.85 13.44
CA GLU A 340 6.08 12.96 13.48
C GLU A 340 7.49 12.44 13.18
N ALA A 341 8.14 13.06 12.19
CA ALA A 341 9.46 12.67 11.71
C ALA A 341 10.53 12.95 12.75
N ASP A 342 10.40 14.02 13.53
CA ASP A 342 11.33 14.28 14.63
C ASP A 342 11.19 13.20 15.72
N ALA A 343 12.32 12.68 16.15
CA ALA A 343 12.41 11.70 17.23
C ALA A 343 12.24 12.28 18.64
N GLY A 344 11.93 13.57 18.75
CA GLY A 344 11.77 14.30 20.00
C GLY A 344 13.08 14.90 20.52
N LEU A 345 14.13 14.91 19.70
CA LEU A 345 15.48 15.34 20.07
C LEU A 345 16.02 16.47 19.19
N ASN A 346 15.19 17.06 18.32
CA ASN A 346 15.57 18.12 17.38
C ASN A 346 16.69 17.70 16.42
N MET A 347 16.82 16.38 16.18
CA MET A 347 17.75 15.79 15.22
C MET A 347 17.01 15.18 14.03
N GLY A 348 15.73 15.53 13.81
CA GLY A 348 14.89 14.88 12.81
C GLY A 348 14.66 13.41 13.18
N ILE A 349 14.74 12.50 12.21
CA ILE A 349 14.48 11.07 12.40
C ILE A 349 15.48 10.31 13.31
N PHE A 350 16.48 10.99 13.88
CA PHE A 350 17.56 10.35 14.64
C PHE A 350 17.41 10.56 16.14
N GLU A 351 17.65 9.51 16.89
CA GLU A 351 17.97 9.52 18.32
C GLU A 351 19.47 9.32 18.59
N LYS A 352 20.16 8.62 17.68
CA LYS A 352 21.60 8.34 17.75
C LYS A 352 22.24 8.65 16.40
N ILE A 353 23.34 9.41 16.45
CA ILE A 353 24.14 9.74 15.26
C ILE A 353 25.35 8.81 15.05
N HIS A 354 25.52 7.80 15.91
CA HIS A 354 26.64 6.85 15.88
C HIS A 354 28.01 7.54 15.82
N GLU A 355 28.87 7.17 14.87
CA GLU A 355 30.22 7.74 14.70
C GLU A 355 30.24 9.04 13.87
N HIS A 356 29.08 9.60 13.53
CA HIS A 356 29.00 10.80 12.70
C HIS A 356 28.95 12.08 13.54
N GLU A 357 29.50 13.17 13.01
CA GLU A 357 29.59 14.44 13.73
C GLU A 357 28.22 15.12 13.90
N ASN A 358 27.29 14.92 12.97
CA ASN A 358 25.97 15.52 13.00
C ASN A 358 24.92 14.70 12.20
N PRO A 359 23.61 14.95 12.42
CA PRO A 359 22.52 14.27 11.72
C PRO A 359 22.58 14.33 10.18
N ALA A 360 23.08 15.44 9.61
CA ALA A 360 23.14 15.60 8.16
C ALA A 360 24.18 14.67 7.52
N ILE A 361 25.35 14.52 8.15
CA ILE A 361 26.39 13.59 7.71
C ILE A 361 25.90 12.14 7.82
N MET A 362 25.24 11.77 8.92
CA MET A 362 24.66 10.44 9.06
C MET A 362 23.58 10.17 7.99
N ALA A 363 22.72 11.15 7.71
CA ALA A 363 21.72 11.04 6.66
C ALA A 363 22.34 10.83 5.27
N LEU A 364 23.48 11.47 4.98
CA LEU A 364 24.21 11.25 3.73
C LEU A 364 24.82 9.84 3.69
N ALA A 365 25.49 9.41 4.76
CA ALA A 365 26.08 8.08 4.86
C ALA A 365 25.05 6.96 4.65
N LEU A 366 23.85 7.09 5.25
CA LEU A 366 22.75 6.16 5.03
C LEU A 366 22.27 6.14 3.58
N LYS A 367 22.17 7.30 2.91
CA LYS A 367 21.77 7.38 1.50
C LYS A 367 22.81 6.74 0.59
N GLU A 368 24.09 6.97 0.85
CA GLU A 368 25.19 6.37 0.10
C GLU A 368 25.20 4.85 0.27
N ALA A 369 25.12 4.36 1.52
CA ALA A 369 25.04 2.94 1.81
C ALA A 369 23.82 2.30 1.14
N ALA A 370 22.64 2.93 1.20
CA ALA A 370 21.42 2.45 0.56
C ALA A 370 21.51 2.38 -0.97
N ASN A 371 22.29 3.27 -1.61
CA ASN A 371 22.55 3.19 -3.04
C ASN A 371 23.56 2.10 -3.40
N GLN A 372 24.52 1.82 -2.53
CA GLN A 372 25.57 0.82 -2.77
C GLN A 372 25.09 -0.60 -2.45
N TYR A 373 24.32 -0.76 -1.39
CA TYR A 373 23.85 -2.04 -0.86
C TYR A 373 22.32 -2.05 -0.82
N HIS A 374 21.70 -2.86 -1.67
CA HIS A 374 20.24 -2.94 -1.75
C HIS A 374 19.73 -4.27 -2.30
N GLY A 375 18.47 -4.60 -2.00
CA GLY A 375 17.70 -5.74 -2.52
C GLY A 375 18.06 -7.11 -1.96
N THR A 376 19.31 -7.32 -1.54
CA THR A 376 19.80 -8.62 -1.05
C THR A 376 19.12 -9.08 0.23
N VAL A 377 18.89 -8.15 1.17
CA VAL A 377 18.21 -8.45 2.44
C VAL A 377 16.74 -8.80 2.24
N GLY A 378 16.04 -8.12 1.32
CA GLY A 378 14.65 -8.44 0.96
C GLY A 378 14.51 -9.82 0.32
N LEU A 379 15.45 -10.19 -0.55
CA LEU A 379 15.48 -11.52 -1.16
C LEU A 379 15.75 -12.63 -0.12
N ALA A 380 16.72 -12.42 0.77
CA ALA A 380 17.00 -13.35 1.87
C ALA A 380 15.79 -13.49 2.81
N TRP A 381 15.10 -12.39 3.09
CA TRP A 381 13.86 -12.40 3.86
C TRP A 381 12.75 -13.21 3.19
N LEU A 382 12.47 -12.99 1.90
CA LEU A 382 11.42 -13.73 1.17
C LEU A 382 11.66 -15.24 1.22
N ASN A 383 12.91 -15.68 1.00
CA ASN A 383 13.25 -17.10 1.09
C ASN A 383 12.95 -17.69 2.48
N ASN A 384 13.24 -16.95 3.56
CA ASN A 384 12.93 -17.37 4.92
C ASN A 384 11.42 -17.44 5.17
N VAL A 385 10.65 -16.43 4.75
CA VAL A 385 9.19 -16.40 4.92
C VAL A 385 8.52 -17.55 4.16
N VAL A 386 8.90 -17.76 2.90
CA VAL A 386 8.35 -18.85 2.08
C VAL A 386 8.65 -20.21 2.71
N THR A 387 9.88 -20.41 3.19
CA THR A 387 10.31 -21.68 3.81
C THR A 387 9.55 -22.00 5.11
N HIS A 388 9.29 -20.99 5.94
CA HIS A 388 8.71 -21.18 7.28
C HIS A 388 7.23 -20.78 7.39
N ARG A 389 6.57 -20.53 6.26
CA ARG A 389 5.22 -19.92 6.20
C ARG A 389 4.19 -20.55 7.13
N LEU A 390 4.10 -21.89 7.14
CA LEU A 390 3.12 -22.61 7.95
C LEU A 390 3.31 -22.37 9.46
N GLN A 391 4.57 -22.33 9.90
CA GLN A 391 4.94 -22.12 11.31
C GLN A 391 4.72 -20.67 11.77
N LEU A 392 4.86 -19.71 10.86
CA LEU A 392 4.77 -18.28 11.17
C LEU A 392 3.34 -17.82 11.52
N SER A 393 2.31 -18.45 10.95
CA SER A 393 0.90 -17.97 11.06
C SER A 393 0.39 -17.84 12.50
N GLU A 394 0.57 -18.87 13.33
CA GLU A 394 0.15 -18.87 14.74
C GLU A 394 1.00 -17.92 15.59
N SER A 395 2.32 -17.93 15.38
CA SER A 395 3.24 -17.07 16.14
C SER A 395 2.97 -15.58 15.89
N ILE A 396 2.84 -15.18 14.62
CA ILE A 396 2.58 -13.77 14.25
C ILE A 396 1.30 -13.27 14.89
N SER A 397 0.22 -14.08 14.86
CA SER A 397 -1.07 -13.70 15.43
C SER A 397 -0.98 -13.46 16.94
N LYS A 398 -0.23 -14.31 17.65
CA LYS A 398 0.02 -14.17 19.08
C LYS A 398 0.85 -12.92 19.39
N ASP A 399 1.91 -12.68 18.64
CA ASP A 399 2.81 -11.55 18.85
C ASP A 399 2.12 -10.21 18.55
N ILE A 400 1.26 -10.16 17.52
CA ILE A 400 0.40 -9.02 17.23
C ILE A 400 -0.53 -8.73 18.42
N GLN A 401 -1.20 -9.76 18.95
CA GLN A 401 -2.10 -9.59 20.08
C GLN A 401 -1.36 -9.09 21.33
N GLN A 402 -0.16 -9.59 21.58
CA GLN A 402 0.67 -9.16 22.69
C GLN A 402 1.08 -7.69 22.56
N PHE A 403 1.54 -7.26 21.38
CA PHE A 403 1.86 -5.85 21.12
C PHE A 403 0.64 -4.96 21.36
N VAL A 404 -0.51 -5.29 20.77
CA VAL A 404 -1.73 -4.47 20.89
C VAL A 404 -2.19 -4.34 22.33
N THR A 405 -2.13 -5.44 23.10
CA THR A 405 -2.51 -5.45 24.52
C THR A 405 -1.61 -4.54 25.35
N ASN A 406 -0.32 -4.50 25.03
CA ASN A 406 0.64 -3.67 25.77
C ASN A 406 0.59 -2.19 25.34
N ALA A 407 0.34 -1.93 24.06
CA ALA A 407 0.38 -0.58 23.49
C ALA A 407 -0.93 0.20 23.68
N THR A 408 -2.06 -0.47 23.93
CA THR A 408 -3.38 0.16 23.99
C THR A 408 -4.03 0.06 25.37
N ILE A 409 -4.90 1.02 25.69
CA ILE A 409 -5.71 0.99 26.91
C ILE A 409 -6.92 0.06 26.74
N PRO A 410 -7.45 -0.53 27.84
CA PRO A 410 -8.71 -1.28 27.79
C PRO A 410 -9.85 -0.43 27.20
N ASN A 411 -10.69 -1.04 26.36
CA ASN A 411 -11.84 -0.39 25.70
C ASN A 411 -11.49 0.78 24.76
N CYS A 412 -10.28 0.81 24.19
CA CYS A 412 -9.96 1.78 23.14
C CYS A 412 -10.85 1.60 21.90
N SER A 413 -11.00 2.66 21.10
CA SER A 413 -11.88 2.63 19.93
C SER A 413 -11.41 1.62 18.89
N GLY A 414 -12.34 1.07 18.11
CA GLY A 414 -12.02 0.13 17.01
C GLY A 414 -11.07 0.74 15.96
N GLN A 415 -11.01 2.07 15.86
CA GLN A 415 -10.07 2.80 15.02
C GLN A 415 -8.63 2.66 15.52
N ILE A 416 -8.41 2.88 16.82
CA ILE A 416 -7.10 2.72 17.47
C ILE A 416 -6.63 1.27 17.35
N LEU A 417 -7.52 0.30 17.63
CA LEU A 417 -7.18 -1.12 17.50
C LEU A 417 -6.71 -1.49 16.09
N ARG A 418 -7.37 -0.99 15.05
CA ARG A 418 -6.99 -1.26 13.65
C ARG A 418 -5.59 -0.70 13.32
N VAL A 419 -5.29 0.50 13.79
CA VAL A 419 -3.95 1.10 13.57
C VAL A 419 -2.90 0.36 14.40
N ALA A 420 -3.18 0.06 15.67
CA ALA A 420 -2.27 -0.68 16.55
C ALA A 420 -1.89 -2.05 15.96
N ARG A 421 -2.82 -2.79 15.35
CA ARG A 421 -2.51 -4.06 14.66
C ARG A 421 -1.53 -3.88 13.50
N ARG A 422 -1.65 -2.79 12.74
CA ARG A 422 -0.70 -2.49 11.65
C ARG A 422 0.70 -2.19 12.20
N PHE A 423 0.81 -1.39 13.25
CA PHE A 423 2.08 -1.14 13.95
C PHE A 423 2.66 -2.43 14.55
N ALA A 424 1.80 -3.31 15.08
CA ALA A 424 2.19 -4.61 15.59
C ALA A 424 2.78 -5.51 14.49
N LEU A 425 2.20 -5.52 13.28
CA LEU A 425 2.78 -6.28 12.17
C LEU A 425 4.17 -5.75 11.79
N VAL A 426 4.37 -4.43 11.84
CA VAL A 426 5.70 -3.82 11.64
C VAL A 426 6.68 -4.27 12.71
N ALA A 427 6.28 -4.25 13.99
CA ALA A 427 7.08 -4.76 15.09
C ALA A 427 7.50 -6.21 14.86
N VAL A 428 6.54 -7.10 14.60
CA VAL A 428 6.76 -8.53 14.40
C VAL A 428 7.66 -8.79 13.21
N ALA A 429 7.47 -8.09 12.09
CA ALA A 429 8.34 -8.23 10.93
C ALA A 429 9.78 -7.82 11.25
N GLY A 430 9.97 -6.72 11.97
CA GLY A 430 11.27 -6.24 12.43
C GLY A 430 11.97 -7.20 13.40
N GLU A 431 11.23 -7.84 14.31
CA GLU A 431 11.79 -8.87 15.21
C GLU A 431 12.19 -10.13 14.43
N LEU A 432 11.34 -10.62 13.53
CA LEU A 432 11.60 -11.83 12.75
C LEU A 432 12.81 -11.66 11.82
N VAL A 433 12.90 -10.55 11.10
CA VAL A 433 14.06 -10.28 10.22
C VAL A 433 15.37 -10.19 11.02
N SER A 434 15.29 -9.68 12.26
CA SER A 434 16.44 -9.63 13.18
C SER A 434 16.81 -11.01 13.71
N GLN A 435 15.83 -11.85 14.03
CA GLN A 435 16.04 -13.25 14.44
C GLN A 435 16.73 -14.09 13.36
N TYR A 436 16.46 -13.80 12.07
CA TYR A 436 17.18 -14.41 10.95
C TYR A 436 18.59 -13.82 10.71
N GLY A 437 19.05 -12.88 11.55
CA GLY A 437 20.39 -12.30 11.47
C GLY A 437 20.60 -11.29 10.34
N LEU A 438 19.52 -10.77 9.77
CA LEU A 438 19.54 -9.93 8.56
C LEU A 438 19.73 -8.43 8.85
N THR A 439 19.44 -7.96 10.08
CA THR A 439 19.52 -6.54 10.47
C THR A 439 20.65 -6.24 11.46
N GLY A 440 21.04 -7.22 12.27
CA GLY A 440 22.00 -7.03 13.37
C GLY A 440 21.41 -6.35 14.62
N TRP A 441 20.09 -6.15 14.68
CA TRP A 441 19.42 -5.57 15.83
C TRP A 441 19.22 -6.56 16.97
N MET A 442 19.10 -6.04 18.20
CA MET A 442 18.83 -6.86 19.37
C MET A 442 17.34 -7.18 19.46
N LYS A 443 17.02 -8.30 20.11
CA LYS A 443 15.63 -8.68 20.41
C LYS A 443 14.94 -7.56 21.19
N GLY A 444 13.79 -7.11 20.69
CA GLY A 444 13.00 -6.03 21.28
C GLY A 444 13.23 -4.65 20.66
N ASP A 445 14.29 -4.44 19.87
CA ASP A 445 14.57 -3.15 19.24
C ASP A 445 13.45 -2.73 18.27
N ALA A 446 12.97 -3.66 17.45
CA ALA A 446 11.89 -3.39 16.49
C ALA A 446 10.55 -3.18 17.19
N THR A 447 10.28 -3.97 18.22
CA THR A 447 9.09 -3.82 19.07
C THR A 447 9.05 -2.44 19.74
N LEU A 448 10.18 -2.02 20.33
CA LEU A 448 10.29 -0.73 20.99
C LEU A 448 10.13 0.43 19.99
N ALA A 449 10.79 0.35 18.83
CA ALA A 449 10.68 1.37 17.79
C ALA A 449 9.24 1.53 17.29
N ALA A 450 8.57 0.41 16.98
CA ALA A 450 7.17 0.44 16.56
C ALA A 450 6.23 0.96 17.64
N HIS A 451 6.48 0.62 18.91
CA HIS A 451 5.74 1.16 20.05
C HIS A 451 5.92 2.68 20.18
N GLN A 452 7.14 3.19 20.07
CA GLN A 452 7.41 4.64 20.13
C GLN A 452 6.74 5.40 18.98
N CYS A 453 6.81 4.87 17.75
CA CYS A 453 6.09 5.46 16.61
C CYS A 453 4.57 5.39 16.79
N PHE A 454 4.05 4.30 17.36
CA PHE A 454 2.62 4.17 17.68
C PHE A 454 2.17 5.18 18.73
N CYS A 455 2.92 5.36 19.83
CA CYS A 455 2.62 6.38 20.84
C CYS A 455 2.65 7.79 20.24
N THR A 456 3.65 8.10 19.41
CA THR A 456 3.75 9.40 18.71
C THR A 456 2.51 9.66 17.84
N TRP A 457 2.05 8.65 17.11
CA TRP A 457 0.80 8.74 16.36
C TRP A 457 -0.41 8.90 17.28
N LEU A 458 -0.51 8.10 18.36
CA LEU A 458 -1.63 8.10 19.30
C LEU A 458 -1.77 9.42 20.05
N ASP A 459 -0.66 10.06 20.43
CA ASP A 459 -0.65 11.39 21.05
C ASP A 459 -1.23 12.45 20.13
N SER A 460 -0.92 12.37 18.83
CA SER A 460 -1.45 13.28 17.80
C SER A 460 -2.91 12.98 17.47
N PHE A 461 -3.30 11.70 17.44
CA PHE A 461 -4.64 11.23 17.10
C PHE A 461 -5.64 11.40 18.25
N GLY A 462 -5.18 11.22 19.49
CA GLY A 462 -5.95 11.26 20.72
C GLY A 462 -6.23 9.87 21.32
N TRP A 463 -5.92 9.71 22.61
CA TRP A 463 -6.00 8.44 23.36
C TRP A 463 -7.38 7.79 23.44
N GLN A 464 -8.46 8.57 23.33
CA GLN A 464 -9.83 8.05 23.35
C GLN A 464 -10.40 7.79 21.94
N GLY A 465 -9.69 8.21 20.88
CA GLY A 465 -10.14 8.03 19.49
C GLY A 465 -11.35 8.88 19.06
N ASN A 466 -11.80 9.80 19.91
CA ASN A 466 -12.95 10.68 19.66
C ASN A 466 -12.50 12.07 19.16
N ARG A 467 -11.63 12.12 18.15
CA ARG A 467 -11.20 13.41 17.54
C ARG A 467 -12.38 14.19 16.96
N GLU A 468 -13.37 13.47 16.42
CA GLU A 468 -14.62 14.07 15.95
C GLU A 468 -15.34 14.82 17.08
N ASP A 469 -15.47 14.19 18.26
CA ASP A 469 -16.05 14.82 19.45
C ASP A 469 -15.24 16.05 19.88
N ARG A 470 -13.90 15.96 19.94
CA ARG A 470 -13.03 17.12 20.25
C ARG A 470 -13.19 18.27 19.26
N THR A 471 -13.34 17.95 17.97
CA THR A 471 -13.54 18.96 16.92
C THR A 471 -14.91 19.60 17.05
N ILE A 472 -15.95 18.82 17.38
CA ILE A 472 -17.29 19.30 17.70
C ILE A 472 -17.22 20.25 18.91
N LEU A 473 -16.56 19.86 20.00
CA LEU A 473 -16.39 20.69 21.20
C LEU A 473 -15.67 22.00 20.87
N SER A 474 -14.56 21.93 20.14
CA SER A 474 -13.82 23.12 19.70
C SER A 474 -14.69 24.06 18.84
N GLN A 475 -15.44 23.52 17.87
CA GLN A 475 -16.34 24.31 17.03
C GLN A 475 -17.43 25.01 17.86
N VAL A 476 -18.03 24.27 18.79
CA VAL A 476 -19.07 24.79 19.68
C VAL A 476 -18.50 25.89 20.58
N ARG A 477 -17.31 25.69 21.16
CA ARG A 477 -16.62 26.71 21.96
C ARG A 477 -16.34 27.97 21.14
N SER A 478 -15.78 27.82 19.93
CA SER A 478 -15.51 28.95 19.03
C SER A 478 -16.78 29.74 18.69
N PHE A 479 -17.91 29.07 18.48
CA PHE A 479 -19.20 29.76 18.28
C PHE A 479 -19.52 30.70 19.45
N PHE A 480 -19.36 30.25 20.69
CA PHE A 480 -19.61 31.08 21.87
C PHE A 480 -18.55 32.17 22.07
N GLU A 481 -17.28 31.93 21.74
CA GLU A 481 -16.22 32.95 21.76
C GLU A 481 -16.52 34.10 20.80
N PHE A 482 -16.96 33.79 19.56
CA PHE A 482 -17.27 34.81 18.56
C PHE A 482 -18.61 35.52 18.80
N HIS A 483 -19.59 34.84 19.38
CA HIS A 483 -20.99 35.30 19.36
C HIS A 483 -21.63 35.47 20.74
N GLY A 484 -21.01 34.96 21.81
CA GLY A 484 -21.59 34.89 23.16
C GLY A 484 -21.96 36.25 23.74
N ALA A 485 -21.26 37.32 23.39
CA ALA A 485 -21.54 38.67 23.87
C ALA A 485 -22.52 39.47 22.99
N SER A 486 -22.63 39.14 21.69
CA SER A 486 -23.28 40.00 20.69
C SER A 486 -24.58 39.45 20.12
N ARG A 487 -24.81 38.14 20.19
CA ARG A 487 -25.97 37.46 19.57
C ARG A 487 -26.95 36.86 20.57
N PHE A 488 -26.74 37.07 21.88
CA PHE A 488 -27.58 36.52 22.95
C PHE A 488 -28.25 37.61 23.77
N ASP A 489 -29.54 37.44 24.04
CA ASP A 489 -30.37 38.38 24.81
C ASP A 489 -30.66 37.87 26.22
N THR A 490 -31.01 38.73 27.17
CA THR A 490 -31.36 38.27 28.52
C THR A 490 -32.77 37.66 28.56
N VAL A 491 -32.92 36.50 29.21
CA VAL A 491 -34.24 35.83 29.36
C VAL A 491 -35.25 36.69 30.14
N ASN A 492 -34.77 37.55 31.05
CA ASN A 492 -35.60 38.32 31.98
C ASN A 492 -36.13 39.64 31.39
N ASN A 493 -35.39 40.23 30.44
CA ASN A 493 -35.74 41.46 29.76
C ASN A 493 -35.37 41.42 28.26
N PRO A 494 -35.92 40.47 27.49
CA PRO A 494 -35.56 40.35 26.09
C PRO A 494 -36.09 41.52 25.27
N ASN A 495 -35.39 41.86 24.19
CA ASN A 495 -35.59 43.01 23.32
C ASN A 495 -35.30 44.37 23.99
N GLY A 496 -34.53 44.39 25.09
CA GLY A 496 -34.04 45.63 25.69
C GLY A 496 -33.04 46.38 24.80
N GLU A 497 -32.30 45.64 23.97
CA GLU A 497 -31.30 46.17 23.03
C GLU A 497 -31.46 45.55 21.64
N ARG A 498 -30.99 46.28 20.60
CA ARG A 498 -31.05 45.81 19.21
C ARG A 498 -29.98 44.75 18.96
N ILE A 499 -30.37 43.48 18.97
CA ILE A 499 -29.50 42.34 18.68
C ILE A 499 -29.68 41.92 17.21
N HIS A 500 -28.58 41.97 16.45
CA HIS A 500 -28.55 41.49 15.07
C HIS A 500 -28.33 39.96 15.04
N ASN A 501 -29.05 39.26 14.15
CA ASN A 501 -28.93 37.80 13.93
C ASN A 501 -28.98 36.98 15.24
N ARG A 502 -29.94 37.25 16.12
CA ARG A 502 -30.06 36.64 17.46
C ARG A 502 -29.91 35.11 17.40
N ALA A 503 -28.91 34.61 18.12
CA ALA A 503 -28.61 33.18 18.26
C ALA A 503 -29.41 32.50 19.38
N GLY A 504 -29.78 33.26 20.41
CA GLY A 504 -30.48 32.73 21.56
C GLY A 504 -30.62 33.72 22.70
N PHE A 505 -30.70 33.18 23.91
CA PHE A 505 -30.80 33.93 25.16
C PHE A 505 -29.71 33.50 26.13
N PHE A 506 -29.45 34.28 27.17
CA PHE A 506 -28.64 33.86 28.31
C PHE A 506 -29.37 34.15 29.62
N ARG A 507 -29.04 33.38 30.65
CA ARG A 507 -29.41 33.67 32.04
C ARG A 507 -28.18 33.57 32.92
N THR A 508 -28.17 34.33 33.99
CA THR A 508 -27.14 34.23 35.01
C THR A 508 -27.57 33.17 36.03
N ALA A 509 -26.76 32.14 36.23
CA ALA A 509 -26.95 31.16 37.28
C ALA A 509 -26.63 31.75 38.66
N ASP A 510 -27.06 31.08 39.73
CA ASP A 510 -26.92 31.58 41.11
C ASP A 510 -25.45 31.76 41.54
N ASN A 511 -24.53 31.05 40.89
CA ASN A 511 -23.08 31.16 41.08
C ASN A 511 -22.43 32.32 40.30
N GLY A 512 -23.21 33.10 39.54
CA GLY A 512 -22.73 34.21 38.73
C GLY A 512 -22.36 33.85 37.28
N ASP A 513 -22.35 32.56 36.92
CA ASP A 513 -22.00 32.13 35.57
C ASP A 513 -23.12 32.40 34.56
N ARG A 514 -22.75 32.58 33.29
CA ARG A 514 -23.72 32.67 32.20
C ARG A 514 -24.02 31.29 31.63
N GLU A 515 -25.29 30.94 31.62
CA GLU A 515 -25.82 29.81 30.85
C GLU A 515 -26.42 30.32 29.54
N TYR A 516 -26.03 29.70 28.43
CA TYR A 516 -26.51 30.06 27.10
C TYR A 516 -27.68 29.17 26.69
N LEU A 517 -28.70 29.76 26.08
CA LEU A 517 -29.89 29.08 25.60
C LEU A 517 -30.02 29.32 24.10
N VAL A 518 -29.53 28.37 23.30
CA VAL A 518 -29.45 28.51 21.84
C VAL A 518 -30.77 28.10 21.19
N LEU A 519 -31.24 28.88 20.21
CA LEU A 519 -32.44 28.57 19.42
C LEU A 519 -32.23 27.32 18.56
N SER A 520 -33.30 26.52 18.41
CA SER A 520 -33.20 25.22 17.74
C SER A 520 -32.66 25.27 16.30
N GLU A 521 -33.04 26.29 15.51
CA GLU A 521 -32.55 26.41 14.13
C GLU A 521 -31.12 26.93 14.06
N VAL A 522 -30.71 27.81 14.98
CA VAL A 522 -29.33 28.28 15.11
C VAL A 522 -28.42 27.14 15.53
N PHE A 523 -28.88 26.32 16.49
CA PHE A 523 -28.14 25.13 16.91
C PHE A 523 -27.88 24.20 15.73
N LYS A 524 -28.90 23.90 14.91
CA LYS A 524 -28.75 22.98 13.77
C LYS A 524 -27.91 23.57 12.62
N LYS A 525 -28.12 24.85 12.29
CA LYS A 525 -27.55 25.46 11.08
C LYS A 525 -26.19 26.10 11.29
N GLU A 526 -25.90 26.55 12.51
CA GLU A 526 -24.68 27.30 12.79
C GLU A 526 -23.80 26.55 13.79
N VAL A 527 -24.34 26.13 14.94
CA VAL A 527 -23.54 25.42 15.96
C VAL A 527 -23.14 24.03 15.47
N CYS A 528 -24.06 23.31 14.83
CA CYS A 528 -23.83 21.98 14.26
C CYS A 528 -23.35 22.02 12.80
N ASP A 529 -22.87 23.16 12.29
CA ASP A 529 -22.59 23.28 10.87
C ASP A 529 -21.68 22.15 10.35
N GLY A 530 -22.18 21.45 9.34
CA GLY A 530 -21.59 20.28 8.72
C GLY A 530 -21.34 19.06 9.62
N TYR A 531 -22.09 18.90 10.72
CA TYR A 531 -22.22 17.67 11.53
C TYR A 531 -23.70 17.30 11.72
N ASP A 532 -24.01 16.03 12.02
CA ASP A 532 -25.37 15.63 12.40
C ASP A 532 -25.72 16.23 13.78
N PRO A 533 -26.79 17.05 13.91
CA PRO A 533 -27.20 17.64 15.18
C PRO A 533 -27.45 16.63 16.31
N LYS A 534 -27.84 15.39 15.98
CA LYS A 534 -28.00 14.33 17.00
C LYS A 534 -26.67 13.84 17.54
N VAL A 535 -25.63 13.81 16.71
CA VAL A 535 -24.27 13.45 17.13
C VAL A 535 -23.72 14.55 18.02
N VAL A 536 -23.78 15.81 17.57
CA VAL A 536 -23.32 16.98 18.34
C VAL A 536 -24.02 17.06 19.70
N ALA A 537 -25.36 16.93 19.72
CA ALA A 537 -26.11 16.96 20.98
C ALA A 537 -25.70 15.83 21.94
N ARG A 538 -25.40 14.63 21.43
CA ARG A 538 -24.96 13.50 22.26
C ARG A 538 -23.59 13.76 22.88
N VAL A 539 -22.64 14.26 22.07
CA VAL A 539 -21.28 14.62 22.52
C VAL A 539 -21.37 15.66 23.63
N LEU A 540 -22.13 16.74 23.40
CA LEU A 540 -22.27 17.82 24.36
C LEU A 540 -22.98 17.38 25.66
N VAL A 541 -23.92 16.43 25.59
CA VAL A 541 -24.54 15.86 26.80
C VAL A 541 -23.55 14.99 27.57
N ASN A 542 -22.76 14.16 26.88
CA ASN A 542 -21.78 13.29 27.51
C ASN A 542 -20.70 14.09 28.26
N GLU A 543 -20.23 15.19 27.67
CA GLU A 543 -19.27 16.13 28.29
C GLU A 543 -19.92 17.10 29.30
N GLY A 544 -21.25 17.07 29.42
CA GLY A 544 -22.01 17.96 30.31
C GLY A 544 -22.03 19.44 29.88
N TRP A 545 -21.64 19.75 28.64
CA TRP A 545 -21.76 21.07 28.03
C TRP A 545 -23.22 21.43 27.71
N LEU A 546 -24.06 20.42 27.46
CA LEU A 546 -25.48 20.57 27.15
C LEU A 546 -26.32 19.87 28.22
N GLN A 547 -27.24 20.63 28.84
CA GLN A 547 -28.16 20.10 29.85
C GLN A 547 -29.39 19.47 29.19
N PRO A 548 -29.63 18.16 29.35
CA PRO A 548 -30.83 17.50 28.84
C PRO A 548 -32.08 17.91 29.63
N SER A 549 -33.25 17.75 29.01
CA SER A 549 -34.55 17.90 29.67
C SER A 549 -34.79 16.79 30.69
N ARG A 550 -35.79 16.97 31.55
CA ARG A 550 -36.25 15.93 32.51
C ARG A 550 -36.69 14.63 31.81
N ASP A 551 -37.11 14.71 30.55
CA ASP A 551 -37.54 13.57 29.74
C ASP A 551 -36.39 12.97 28.91
N GLY A 552 -35.14 13.40 29.14
CA GLY A 552 -33.95 12.91 28.44
C GLY A 552 -33.72 13.51 27.04
N ASN A 553 -34.53 14.48 26.60
CA ASN A 553 -34.31 15.17 25.32
C ASN A 553 -33.16 16.17 25.43
N SER A 554 -32.32 16.27 24.40
CA SER A 554 -31.20 17.24 24.36
C SER A 554 -31.64 18.71 24.24
N SER A 555 -32.93 18.97 24.02
CA SER A 555 -33.50 20.32 23.98
C SER A 555 -34.70 20.44 24.93
N GLN A 556 -34.96 21.66 25.39
CA GLN A 556 -35.96 21.95 26.42
C GLN A 556 -36.93 23.02 25.95
N LYS A 557 -38.19 22.96 26.40
CA LYS A 557 -39.18 24.03 26.23
C LYS A 557 -39.12 24.95 27.46
N LEU A 558 -38.63 26.18 27.28
CA LEU A 558 -38.43 27.11 28.39
C LEU A 558 -39.18 28.41 28.15
N ARG A 559 -39.76 28.98 29.21
CA ARG A 559 -40.50 30.24 29.13
C ARG A 559 -39.51 31.41 29.04
N VAL A 560 -39.63 32.19 27.99
CA VAL A 560 -38.90 33.45 27.79
C VAL A 560 -39.91 34.60 27.82
N ARG A 561 -39.66 35.60 28.68
CA ARG A 561 -40.59 36.72 28.86
C ARG A 561 -40.83 37.41 27.51
N GLY A 562 -42.08 37.75 27.16
CA GLY A 562 -42.39 38.45 25.91
C GLY A 562 -42.22 37.67 24.60
N ILE A 563 -41.68 36.43 24.62
CA ILE A 563 -41.47 35.60 23.41
C ILE A 563 -42.29 34.31 23.46
N GLY A 564 -42.55 33.76 24.65
CA GLY A 564 -43.37 32.55 24.81
C GLY A 564 -42.55 31.37 25.34
N ILE A 565 -42.75 30.18 24.77
CA ILE A 565 -42.09 28.93 25.22
C ILE A 565 -41.30 28.29 24.06
N PRO A 566 -40.20 28.91 23.59
CA PRO A 566 -39.37 28.34 22.54
C PRO A 566 -38.68 27.04 22.98
N ARG A 567 -38.28 26.24 21.99
CA ARG A 567 -37.41 25.08 22.18
C ARG A 567 -35.95 25.50 22.07
N LEU A 568 -35.20 25.29 23.15
CA LEU A 568 -33.85 25.79 23.35
C LEU A 568 -32.89 24.65 23.75
N TYR A 569 -31.64 24.79 23.33
CA TYR A 569 -30.52 23.98 23.78
C TYR A 569 -29.81 24.72 24.91
N VAL A 570 -29.75 24.12 26.10
CA VAL A 570 -29.28 24.77 27.32
C VAL A 570 -27.83 24.38 27.57
N PHE A 571 -26.95 25.35 27.38
CA PHE A 571 -25.51 25.24 27.48
C PHE A 571 -25.02 25.69 28.86
N THR A 572 -24.25 24.83 29.52
CA THR A 572 -23.76 25.04 30.88
C THR A 572 -22.46 25.84 30.89
N SER A 573 -22.03 26.32 32.07
CA SER A 573 -20.75 27.03 32.20
C SER A 573 -19.52 26.14 31.99
N ARG A 574 -19.69 24.81 31.90
CA ARG A 574 -18.61 23.85 31.61
C ARG A 574 -17.93 24.06 30.26
N ILE A 575 -18.57 24.78 29.34
CA ILE A 575 -17.98 25.12 28.04
C ILE A 575 -16.66 25.88 28.19
N TRP A 576 -16.53 26.65 29.28
CA TRP A 576 -15.36 27.48 29.60
C TRP A 576 -14.37 26.83 30.55
N GLN A 577 -14.66 25.63 31.04
CA GLN A 577 -13.71 24.88 31.86
C GLN A 577 -12.73 24.16 30.92
N ASP A 578 -11.44 24.27 31.20
CA ASP A 578 -10.42 23.47 30.51
C ASP A 578 -10.49 22.00 31.01
N GLU A 579 -10.21 21.06 30.10
CA GLU A 579 -10.22 19.60 30.36
C GLU A 579 -9.41 19.19 31.60
#